data_AF-A0A165B784-F1
#
_entry.id   AF-A0A165B784-F1
#
_cell.length_a   1.000
_cell.length_b   1.000
_cell.length_c   1.000
_cell.angle_alpha   90.00
_cell.angle_beta   90.00
_cell.angle_gamma   90.00
#
_symmetry.space_group_name_H-M   'P 1'
#
loop_
_entity.id
_entity.type
_entity.pdbx_description
1 polymer ?
#
loop_
_entity_poly.entity_id
_entity_poly.type
_entity_poly.pdbx_seq_one_letter_code
_entity_poly.pdbx_strand_id
1 'polypeptide(L)' 'MDEEYDVIVLGTGLTECILSGLLSVDGKKVLHMDRNDYYGGDSASLNLTQVGL' A
#
# COMPACT_ATOMS: atom_id res chain seq x y z
N MET A 1 12.73 -7.35 -12.74
CA MET A 1 12.28 -6.55 -11.59
C MET A 1 13.51 -6.31 -10.75
N ASP A 2 13.72 -5.11 -10.23
CA ASP A 2 14.85 -4.92 -9.33
C ASP A 2 14.59 -5.68 -8.03
N GLU A 3 15.60 -6.40 -7.54
CA GLU A 3 15.46 -7.28 -6.37
C GLU A 3 15.74 -6.55 -5.05
N GLU A 4 16.34 -5.37 -5.11
CA GLU A 4 16.70 -4.57 -3.93
C GLU A 4 15.87 -3.28 -3.83
N TYR A 5 15.34 -3.05 -2.62
CA TYR A 5 14.55 -1.90 -2.21
C TYR A 5 15.06 -1.41 -0.85
N ASP A 6 15.06 -0.09 -0.63
CA ASP A 6 15.46 0.48 0.65
C ASP A 6 14.41 0.22 1.74
N VAL A 7 13.13 0.19 1.35
CA VAL A 7 12.00 -0.04 2.26
C VAL A 7 10.95 -0.90 1.57
N ILE A 8 10.39 -1.87 2.30
CA ILE A 8 9.21 -2.63 1.91
C ILE A 8 8.06 -2.26 2.85
N VAL A 9 6.95 -1.78 2.29
CA VAL A 9 5.73 -1.45 3.00
C VAL A 9 4.66 -2.49 2.66
N LEU A 10 4.09 -3.11 3.68
CA LEU A 10 3.08 -4.16 3.56
C LEU A 10 1.72 -3.62 4.02
N GLY A 11 0.74 -3.66 3.12
CA GLY A 11 -0.57 -3.04 3.30
C GLY A 11 -0.60 -1.64 2.70
N THR A 12 -1.76 -1.26 2.18
CA THR A 12 -2.01 0.02 1.50
C THR A 12 -3.08 0.84 2.22
N GLY A 13 -3.14 0.71 3.55
CA GLY A 13 -3.96 1.56 4.40
C GLY A 13 -3.49 3.01 4.38
N LEU A 14 -4.26 3.89 5.05
CA LEU A 14 -3.97 5.32 5.09
C LEU A 14 -2.58 5.61 5.66
N THR A 15 -2.23 4.97 6.77
CA THR A 15 -0.95 5.16 7.45
C THR A 15 0.21 4.72 6.57
N GLU A 16 0.11 3.53 5.99
CA GLU A 16 1.11 2.92 5.11
C GLU A 16 1.34 3.77 3.85
N CYS A 17 0.26 4.28 3.24
CA CYS A 17 0.33 5.18 2.10
C CYS A 17 1.05 6.50 2.41
N ILE A 18 0.73 7.13 3.55
CA ILE A 18 1.40 8.38 3.94
C ILE A 18 2.90 8.12 4.17
N LEU A 19 3.25 7.07 4.90
CA LEU A 19 4.65 6.71 5.16
C LEU A 19 5.41 6.38 3.87
N SER A 20 4.82 5.55 3.00
CA SER A 20 5.38 5.20 1.69
C SER A 20 5.63 6.45 0.84
N GLY A 21 4.68 7.38 0.81
CA GLY A 21 4.79 8.66 0.11
C GLY A 21 5.94 9.51 0.65
N LEU A 22 6.02 9.69 1.97
CA LEU A 22 7.09 10.49 2.61
C LEU A 22 8.48 9.89 2.38
N LEU A 23 8.63 8.57 2.48
CA LEU A 23 9.89 7.88 2.20
C LEU A 23 10.30 7.97 0.74
N SER A 24 9.33 7.92 -0.17
CA SER A 24 9.59 8.12 -1.60
C SER A 24 10.04 9.56 -1.89
N VAL A 25 9.44 10.56 -1.21
CA VAL A 25 9.88 11.96 -1.29
C VAL A 25 11.29 12.15 -0.71
N ASP A 26 11.65 11.40 0.33
CA ASP A 26 13.02 11.35 0.89
C ASP A 26 14.03 10.61 -0.03
N GLY A 27 13.59 10.13 -1.20
CA GLY A 27 14.45 9.49 -2.19
C GLY A 27 14.71 8.00 -1.93
N LYS A 28 13.96 7.37 -1.03
CA LYS A 28 14.03 5.92 -0.82
C LYS A 28 13.33 5.17 -1.95
N LYS A 29 13.92 4.07 -2.39
CA LYS A 29 13.28 3.12 -3.30
C LYS A 29 12.33 2.23 -2.51
N VAL A 30 11.03 2.53 -2.57
CA VAL A 30 10.00 1.84 -1.79
C VAL A 30 9.27 0.79 -2.63
N LEU A 31 9.20 -0.45 -2.13
CA LEU A 31 8.23 -1.45 -2.60
C LEU A 31 7.00 -1.37 -1.69
N HIS A 32 5.86 -0.96 -2.22
CA HIS A 32 4.63 -0.83 -1.47
C HIS A 32 3.58 -1.77 -2.06
N MET A 33 3.16 -2.76 -1.28
CA MET A 33 2.30 -3.84 -1.77
C MET A 33 1.27 -4.26 -0.73
N ASP A 34 0.15 -4.80 -1.21
CA ASP A 34 -0.94 -5.32 -0.38
C ASP A 34 -1.19 -6.79 -0.70
N ARG A 35 -1.75 -7.52 0.27
CA ARG A 35 -2.25 -8.89 0.04
C ARG A 35 -3.59 -8.89 -0.67
N ASN A 36 -4.36 -7.80 -0.51
CA ASN A 36 -5.65 -7.63 -1.13
C ASN A 36 -5.46 -7.21 -2.60
N ASP A 37 -6.44 -7.53 -3.44
CA ASP A 37 -6.51 -7.08 -4.83
C ASP A 37 -7.07 -5.65 -4.98
N TYR A 38 -7.14 -4.91 -3.87
CA TYR A 38 -7.61 -3.53 -3.77
C TYR A 38 -6.78 -2.70 -2.78
N TYR A 39 -6.87 -1.38 -2.90
CA TYR A 39 -6.20 -0.42 -2.02
C TYR A 39 -7.03 -0.06 -0.79
N GLY A 40 -6.38 0.38 0.29
CA GLY A 40 -7.00 1.10 1.40
C GLY A 40 -7.12 0.30 2.71
N GLY A 41 -6.83 -1.00 2.71
CA GLY A 41 -6.89 -1.83 3.92
C GLY A 41 -8.24 -1.71 4.64
N ASP A 42 -8.21 -1.48 5.96
CA ASP A 42 -9.41 -1.28 6.79
C ASP A 42 -10.20 -0.01 6.44
N SER A 43 -9.59 0.92 5.70
CA SER A 43 -10.20 2.16 5.21
C SER A 43 -10.66 2.06 3.75
N ALA A 44 -10.61 0.87 3.14
CA ALA A 44 -11.00 0.68 1.75
C ALA A 44 -12.50 0.96 1.55
N SER A 45 -12.82 1.73 0.51
CA SER A 45 -14.19 1.88 0.02
C SER A 45 -14.45 0.85 -1.06
N LEU A 46 -15.35 -0.09 -0.80
CA LEU A 46 -15.62 -1.24 -1.66
C LEU A 46 -16.98 -1.13 -2.35
N ASN A 47 -17.11 -1.76 -3.51
CA ASN A 47 -18.42 -1.95 -4.13
C ASN A 47 -19.28 -2.91 -3.31
N LEU A 48 -20.61 -2.84 -3.48
CA LEU A 48 -21.54 -3.72 -2.77
C LEU A 48 -21.24 -5.22 -2.99
N THR A 49 -20.80 -5.61 -4.18
CA THR A 49 -20.44 -7.00 -4.50
C THR A 49 -19.13 -7.46 -3.86
N GLN A 50 -18.30 -6.53 -3.37
CA GLN A 50 -17.00 -6.83 -2.76
C GLN A 50 -17.07 -6.96 -1.23
N VAL A 51 -18.13 -6.45 -0.58
CA VAL A 51 -18.32 -6.56 0.87
C VAL A 51 -18.88 -7.92 1.33
N GLY A 52 -19.01 -8.89 0.43
CA GLY A 52 -19.48 -10.25 0.74
C GLY A 52 -20.98 -10.37 0.99
N LEU A 53 -21.76 -9.38 0.54
CA LEU A 53 -23.23 -9.40 0.53
C LEU A 53 -23.78 -9.89 -0.81
#